data_AF-A0A9P3QMP1-F1
#
_entry.id   AF-A0A9P3QMP1-F1
#
_cell.length_a   1.000
_cell.length_b   1.000
_cell.length_c   1.000
_cell.angle_alpha   90.00
_cell.angle_beta   90.00
_cell.angle_gamma   90.00
#
_symmetry.space_group_name_H-M   'P 1'
#
loop_
_entity.id
_entity.type
_entity.pdbx_description
1 polymer ?
#
loop_
_entity_poly.entity_id
_entity_poly.type
_entity_poly.pdbx_seq_one_letter_code
_entity_poly.pdbx_strand_id
1 'polypeptide(L)'
;MKKMGVKIGLCILLIMPFTISFSANVSAEENISIKAAQDVVNIPDPALKSYLNGLLGQPSTSDITEAQMDTITDVTISNASLTDLTGLDYAHNLTILHLTNTGVTDYSLVANIPSLTNLNISGSNLTTNSIPDLNGLTNVTNLNLSSGKLDNSALTKFNKLPNLTFLNLDNNPSITDFMPLKSLPNLASLFIQFCGVNDFRGIDSFPKLTNLAAFGQNVGSAILINSTIKSSALNYNEANQTIFVPFTLMTERSMNFDGYLFPFTTNTASSSTYFTLNGVQISGSRLSIDDTGVTVSGITKDFFDSITKMEYNAFYDNPAGSYNSPPNFNSYSVSSGTYDHYFDIDHSLTITNDSAISYGEQTTVTEEQFLKDVHAETDDGTPVTSDFNTIVDFSKPGVYTVTLNAENAAGLKATPTQVTVTILAKPVITADKSISYTKDTTKTEQQFLQDIAAKTSDGSKVTSDFDSVVDLAKVGTYKVTLNAVSADGLNADPVIILVNVVAGNEPPTPPGPSPDPTPDPTPNPNNPNINPNPDNGQSANSEIASNPSNSEVNIALPNTGDASQATTVLIGIILAGGAILFFRKRKHS
;
A
#
# COMPACT_ATOMS: atom_id res chain seq x y z
N MET A 1 122.87 46.82 -5.25
CA MET A 1 122.95 48.25 -4.85
C MET A 1 122.02 48.45 -3.65
N LYS A 2 122.51 49.13 -2.61
CA LYS A 2 121.88 49.29 -1.28
C LYS A 2 121.14 50.64 -1.19
N LYS A 3 120.16 50.74 -0.26
CA LYS A 3 119.40 51.90 0.26
C LYS A 3 118.07 52.21 -0.48
N MET A 4 116.94 52.55 0.16
CA MET A 4 116.55 52.77 1.58
C MET A 4 115.03 52.99 1.64
N GLY A 5 114.36 52.56 2.74
CA GLY A 5 113.20 53.19 3.43
C GLY A 5 111.86 53.36 2.67
N VAL A 6 110.66 53.32 3.26
CA VAL A 6 110.17 53.49 4.65
C VAL A 6 108.81 52.78 4.79
N LYS A 7 108.49 52.31 6.01
CA LYS A 7 107.28 51.58 6.43
C LYS A 7 106.06 52.49 6.62
N ILE A 8 104.86 51.99 6.30
CA ILE A 8 103.58 52.33 6.97
C ILE A 8 102.80 51.02 7.13
N GLY A 9 102.33 50.76 8.36
CA GLY A 9 101.61 49.55 8.74
C GLY A 9 100.09 49.69 8.59
N LEU A 10 99.41 48.55 8.53
CA LEU A 10 98.00 48.45 8.88
C LEU A 10 97.77 47.14 9.64
N CYS A 11 97.27 47.31 10.85
CA CYS A 11 96.91 46.26 11.80
C CYS A 11 95.39 46.11 11.72
N ILE A 12 94.87 44.92 11.41
CA ILE A 12 93.46 44.59 11.65
C ILE A 12 93.39 43.19 12.26
N LEU A 13 92.94 43.20 13.53
CA LEU A 13 92.47 42.13 14.40
C LEU A 13 91.27 41.39 13.80
N LEU A 14 91.09 40.09 14.11
CA LEU A 14 89.78 39.45 14.35
C LEU A 14 90.03 38.00 14.85
N ILE A 15 90.14 37.78 16.16
CA ILE A 15 89.09 37.36 17.13
C ILE A 15 88.71 35.87 16.98
N MET A 16 89.21 35.05 17.93
CA MET A 16 88.64 33.73 18.28
C MET A 16 87.39 33.92 19.15
N PRO A 17 86.26 33.25 18.85
CA PRO A 17 85.25 32.90 19.84
C PRO A 17 85.29 31.38 20.10
N PHE A 18 85.58 30.94 21.32
CA PHE A 18 84.57 30.52 22.30
C PHE A 18 83.52 29.56 21.74
N THR A 19 83.66 28.29 22.10
CA THR A 19 82.65 27.24 21.90
C THR A 19 81.39 27.59 22.68
N ILE A 20 80.29 27.81 21.98
CA ILE A 20 78.93 27.69 22.51
C ILE A 20 78.34 26.49 21.79
N SER A 21 78.15 25.39 22.50
CA SER A 21 77.34 24.27 22.00
C SER A 21 75.90 24.75 21.92
N PHE A 22 75.46 25.18 20.74
CA PHE A 22 74.05 25.18 20.41
C PHE A 22 73.65 23.73 20.13
N SER A 23 72.90 23.14 21.05
CA SER A 23 72.01 22.03 20.72
C SER A 23 70.92 22.59 19.82
N ALA A 24 71.18 22.65 18.51
CA ALA A 24 70.08 22.62 17.58
C ALA A 24 69.43 21.25 17.77
N ASN A 25 68.24 21.21 18.38
CA ASN A 25 67.32 20.13 18.13
C ASN A 25 67.09 20.15 16.61
N VAL A 26 67.80 19.29 15.88
CA VAL A 26 67.33 18.84 14.58
C VAL A 26 66.02 18.13 14.91
N SER A 27 64.89 18.81 14.69
CA SER A 27 63.63 18.11 14.59
C SER A 27 63.83 17.07 13.49
N ALA A 28 63.59 15.81 13.84
CA ALA A 28 63.48 14.75 12.86
C ALA A 28 62.18 14.97 12.06
N GLU A 29 62.15 16.00 11.23
CA GLU A 29 61.12 16.26 10.23
C GLU A 29 61.77 16.16 8.85
N GLU A 30 62.39 15.03 8.50
CA GLU A 30 62.69 14.73 7.09
C GLU A 30 63.18 13.28 6.95
N ASN A 31 62.26 12.40 6.53
CA ASN A 31 62.52 11.15 5.78
C ASN A 31 61.23 10.36 5.55
N ILE A 32 60.16 10.65 6.30
CA ILE A 32 58.85 9.98 6.12
C ILE A 32 58.20 10.45 4.81
N SER A 33 58.24 11.76 4.50
CA SER A 33 57.63 12.33 3.28
C SER A 33 58.33 11.90 1.98
N ILE A 34 59.66 11.80 1.97
CA ILE A 34 60.41 11.31 0.79
C ILE A 34 60.19 9.81 0.57
N LYS A 35 60.00 9.04 1.65
CA LYS A 35 59.74 7.60 1.56
C LYS A 35 58.35 7.30 1.02
N ALA A 36 57.31 7.96 1.54
CA ALA A 36 55.94 7.83 1.02
C ALA A 36 55.85 8.22 -0.47
N ALA A 37 56.52 9.30 -0.88
CA ALA A 37 56.58 9.73 -2.28
C ALA A 37 57.17 8.69 -3.26
N GLN A 38 57.94 7.71 -2.78
CA GLN A 38 58.55 6.64 -3.59
C GLN A 38 57.79 5.31 -3.47
N ASP A 39 56.76 5.22 -2.64
CA ASP A 39 56.01 3.97 -2.43
C ASP A 39 55.21 3.62 -3.69
N VAL A 40 55.24 2.34 -4.07
CA VAL A 40 54.54 1.84 -5.27
C VAL A 40 53.07 1.64 -4.95
N VAL A 41 52.21 2.26 -5.74
CA VAL A 41 50.75 2.16 -5.62
C VAL A 41 50.27 0.82 -6.19
N ASN A 42 49.43 0.12 -5.41
CA ASN A 42 48.77 -1.09 -5.88
C ASN A 42 47.64 -0.76 -6.87
N ILE A 43 47.86 -1.09 -8.14
CA ILE A 43 46.88 -0.92 -9.22
C ILE A 43 46.66 -2.30 -9.87
N PRO A 44 45.72 -3.11 -9.34
CA PRO A 44 45.54 -4.51 -9.74
C PRO A 44 44.88 -4.65 -11.12
N ASP A 45 44.06 -3.68 -11.55
CA ASP A 45 43.41 -3.73 -12.86
C ASP A 45 44.41 -3.39 -13.98
N PRO A 46 44.66 -4.32 -14.92
CA PRO A 46 45.65 -4.12 -15.97
C PRO A 46 45.24 -3.04 -16.99
N ALA A 47 43.94 -2.82 -17.19
CA ALA A 47 43.46 -1.75 -18.07
C ALA A 47 43.71 -0.39 -17.43
N LEU A 48 43.44 -0.25 -16.13
CA LEU A 48 43.75 0.96 -15.37
C LEU A 48 45.26 1.23 -15.35
N LYS A 49 46.07 0.23 -14.94
CA LYS A 49 47.54 0.37 -14.87
C LYS A 49 48.14 0.74 -16.23
N SER A 50 47.68 0.10 -17.31
CA SER A 50 48.13 0.44 -18.66
C SER A 50 47.76 1.86 -19.08
N TYR A 51 46.57 2.34 -18.71
CA TYR A 51 46.13 3.69 -19.03
C TYR A 51 46.97 4.74 -18.30
N LEU A 52 47.13 4.60 -16.99
CA LEU A 52 47.91 5.52 -16.15
C LEU A 52 49.39 5.55 -16.57
N ASN A 53 49.98 4.38 -16.88
CA ASN A 53 51.33 4.32 -17.44
C ASN A 53 51.48 5.07 -18.78
N GLY A 54 50.44 5.03 -19.62
CA GLY A 54 50.38 5.81 -20.85
C GLY A 54 50.41 7.32 -20.61
N LEU A 55 49.67 7.81 -19.60
CA LEU A 55 49.71 9.23 -19.20
C LEU A 55 51.09 9.67 -18.72
N LEU A 56 51.80 8.78 -18.01
CA LEU A 56 53.13 9.03 -17.47
C LEU A 56 54.27 8.81 -18.50
N GLY A 57 53.95 8.40 -19.73
CA GLY A 57 54.93 8.15 -20.78
C GLY A 57 55.84 6.95 -20.52
N GLN A 58 55.38 5.95 -19.75
CA GLN A 58 56.14 4.77 -19.36
C GLN A 58 55.52 3.45 -19.88
N PRO A 59 56.26 2.33 -19.93
CA PRO A 59 55.72 1.05 -20.40
C PRO A 59 54.46 0.61 -19.63
N SER A 60 53.52 -0.04 -20.30
CA SER A 60 52.16 -0.33 -19.79
C SER A 60 52.06 -1.12 -18.49
N THR A 61 53.11 -1.86 -18.12
CA THR A 61 53.16 -2.67 -16.89
C THR A 61 54.09 -2.10 -15.82
N SER A 62 54.67 -0.93 -16.04
CA SER A 62 55.60 -0.30 -15.09
C SER A 62 54.91 0.01 -13.77
N ASP A 63 55.67 -0.03 -12.69
CA ASP A 63 55.18 0.42 -11.38
C ASP A 63 54.97 1.93 -11.37
N ILE A 64 53.96 2.36 -10.61
CA ILE A 64 53.57 3.77 -10.47
C ILE A 64 53.70 4.12 -9.00
N THR A 65 54.46 5.17 -8.70
CA THR A 65 54.67 5.67 -7.34
C THR A 65 53.58 6.65 -6.91
N GLU A 66 53.42 6.87 -5.60
CA GLU A 66 52.48 7.87 -5.07
C GLU A 66 52.74 9.27 -5.68
N ALA A 67 54.02 9.69 -5.76
CA ALA A 67 54.38 10.97 -6.36
C ALA A 67 54.01 11.07 -7.85
N GLN A 68 54.04 9.95 -8.60
CA GLN A 68 53.56 9.93 -9.97
C GLN A 68 52.03 10.03 -10.03
N MET A 69 51.31 9.35 -9.15
CA MET A 69 49.85 9.48 -9.06
C MET A 69 49.42 10.92 -8.77
N ASP A 70 50.16 11.63 -7.91
CA ASP A 70 49.92 13.05 -7.63
C ASP A 70 50.05 13.98 -8.84
N THR A 71 50.76 13.56 -9.90
CA THR A 71 50.85 14.35 -11.14
C THR A 71 49.62 14.22 -12.04
N ILE A 72 48.75 13.23 -11.78
CA ILE A 72 47.61 12.92 -12.62
C ILE A 72 46.42 13.81 -12.23
N THR A 73 46.01 14.66 -13.16
CA THR A 73 44.88 15.59 -12.99
C THR A 73 43.62 15.15 -13.73
N ASP A 74 43.76 14.25 -14.71
CA ASP A 74 42.72 13.88 -15.67
C ASP A 74 42.79 12.38 -16.00
N VAL A 75 41.68 11.67 -15.83
CA VAL A 75 41.53 10.27 -16.24
C VAL A 75 40.27 10.13 -17.06
N THR A 76 40.41 9.69 -18.31
CA THR A 76 39.30 9.44 -19.24
C THR A 76 39.46 8.06 -19.87
N ILE A 77 38.63 7.11 -19.44
CA ILE A 77 38.67 5.72 -19.86
C ILE A 77 37.32 5.32 -20.45
N SER A 78 37.34 4.89 -21.71
CA SER A 78 36.22 4.20 -22.37
C SER A 78 36.64 2.76 -22.68
N ASN A 79 36.51 1.86 -21.71
CA ASN A 79 37.01 0.49 -21.83
C ASN A 79 36.19 -0.49 -20.99
N ALA A 80 35.45 -1.38 -21.65
CA ALA A 80 34.64 -2.41 -21.00
C ALA A 80 35.44 -3.44 -20.19
N SER A 81 36.76 -3.53 -20.37
CA SER A 81 37.63 -4.44 -19.60
C SER A 81 38.09 -3.84 -18.27
N LEU A 82 37.90 -2.54 -18.03
CA LEU A 82 38.19 -1.92 -16.75
C LEU A 82 37.11 -2.35 -15.74
N THR A 83 37.52 -3.01 -14.66
CA THR A 83 36.61 -3.60 -13.67
C THR A 83 36.88 -3.13 -12.24
N ASP A 84 38.11 -2.69 -11.95
CA ASP A 84 38.53 -2.27 -10.60
C ASP A 84 39.28 -0.93 -10.68
N LEU A 85 38.89 0.00 -9.80
CA LEU A 85 39.44 1.35 -9.71
C LEU A 85 40.56 1.49 -8.67
N THR A 86 40.88 0.42 -7.94
CA THR A 86 41.87 0.40 -6.85
C THR A 86 43.18 1.07 -7.27
N GLY A 87 43.66 1.99 -6.42
CA GLY A 87 44.86 2.79 -6.63
C GLY A 87 44.59 4.18 -7.19
N LEU A 88 43.42 4.43 -7.78
CA LEU A 88 43.08 5.76 -8.32
C LEU A 88 42.89 6.83 -7.24
N ASP A 89 42.60 6.42 -6.00
CA ASP A 89 42.50 7.26 -4.81
C ASP A 89 43.83 7.92 -4.41
N TYR A 90 44.97 7.41 -4.90
CA TYR A 90 46.28 8.04 -4.73
C TYR A 90 46.51 9.22 -5.69
N ALA A 91 45.63 9.44 -6.67
CA ALA A 91 45.70 10.62 -7.53
C ALA A 91 45.03 11.82 -6.83
N HIS A 92 45.67 12.36 -5.79
CA HIS A 92 45.08 13.39 -4.93
C HIS A 92 44.77 14.72 -5.65
N ASN A 93 45.38 14.95 -6.82
CA ASN A 93 45.14 16.11 -7.67
C ASN A 93 44.20 15.83 -8.86
N LEU A 94 43.53 14.67 -8.87
CA LEU A 94 42.58 14.30 -9.91
C LEU A 94 41.36 15.20 -9.87
N THR A 95 41.14 15.99 -10.93
CA THR A 95 40.01 16.92 -11.05
C THR A 95 38.95 16.41 -12.02
N ILE A 96 39.36 15.64 -13.04
CA ILE A 96 38.47 15.08 -14.07
C ILE A 96 38.55 13.56 -14.06
N LEU A 97 37.42 12.90 -13.79
CA LEU A 97 37.27 11.46 -13.92
C LEU A 97 36.10 11.12 -14.84
N HIS A 98 36.42 10.59 -16.02
CA HIS A 98 35.44 10.11 -16.99
C HIS A 98 35.59 8.61 -17.23
N LEU A 99 34.55 7.86 -16.88
CA LEU A 99 34.43 6.42 -17.03
C LEU A 99 33.19 6.14 -17.86
N THR A 100 33.37 5.74 -19.12
CA THR A 100 32.28 5.48 -20.05
C THR A 100 32.31 4.04 -20.52
N ASN A 101 31.17 3.34 -20.45
CA ASN A 101 31.03 1.96 -20.90
C ASN A 101 32.13 1.02 -20.35
N THR A 102 32.39 1.14 -19.04
CA THR A 102 33.35 0.27 -18.33
C THR A 102 32.66 -0.98 -17.76
N GLY A 103 33.47 -1.94 -17.34
CA GLY A 103 33.02 -3.12 -16.58
C GLY A 103 32.98 -2.90 -15.06
N VAL A 104 33.16 -1.66 -14.58
CA VAL A 104 33.17 -1.33 -13.16
C VAL A 104 31.75 -1.42 -12.59
N THR A 105 31.62 -2.17 -11.49
CA THR A 105 30.35 -2.37 -10.76
C THR A 105 30.37 -1.79 -9.34
N ASP A 106 31.52 -1.35 -8.87
CA ASP A 106 31.70 -0.69 -7.57
C ASP A 106 32.48 0.61 -7.75
N TYR A 107 31.81 1.74 -7.54
CA TYR A 107 32.40 3.08 -7.63
C TYR A 107 32.69 3.67 -6.25
N SER A 108 32.69 2.87 -5.18
CA SER A 108 32.87 3.36 -3.80
C SER A 108 34.15 4.19 -3.62
N LEU A 109 35.21 3.85 -4.36
CA LEU A 109 36.48 4.57 -4.33
C LEU A 109 36.35 6.05 -4.74
N VAL A 110 35.39 6.39 -5.60
CA VAL A 110 35.18 7.76 -6.10
C VAL A 110 34.86 8.74 -4.97
N ALA A 111 34.20 8.28 -3.90
CA ALA A 111 33.92 9.10 -2.72
C ALA A 111 35.19 9.55 -1.96
N ASN A 112 36.32 8.87 -2.20
CA ASN A 112 37.61 9.18 -1.57
C ASN A 112 38.48 10.15 -2.40
N ILE A 113 37.94 10.74 -3.48
CA ILE A 113 38.67 11.66 -4.37
C ILE A 113 38.04 13.06 -4.28
N PRO A 114 38.25 13.81 -3.17
CA PRO A 114 37.55 15.07 -2.90
C PRO A 114 37.97 16.22 -3.85
N SER A 115 39.04 16.05 -4.62
CA SER A 115 39.54 17.01 -5.61
C SER A 115 38.71 17.07 -6.89
N LEU A 116 37.80 16.11 -7.12
CA LEU A 116 37.01 16.03 -8.34
C LEU A 116 36.14 17.27 -8.55
N THR A 117 36.22 17.86 -9.74
CA THR A 117 35.34 18.93 -10.23
C THR A 117 34.38 18.42 -11.31
N ASN A 118 34.80 17.41 -12.08
CA ASN A 118 34.06 16.83 -13.19
C ASN A 118 34.06 15.30 -13.05
N LEU A 119 32.87 14.73 -12.85
CA LEU A 119 32.68 13.30 -12.71
C LEU A 119 31.69 12.80 -13.76
N ASN A 120 32.15 11.89 -14.62
CA ASN A 120 31.30 11.14 -15.55
C ASN A 120 31.45 9.66 -15.26
N ILE A 121 30.35 9.01 -14.87
CA ILE A 121 30.21 7.57 -14.81
C ILE A 121 29.00 7.23 -15.66
N SER A 122 29.20 6.66 -16.84
CA SER A 122 28.10 6.37 -17.76
C SER A 122 28.21 4.99 -18.40
N GLY A 123 27.05 4.37 -18.62
CA GLY A 123 26.95 3.06 -19.27
C GLY A 123 26.07 2.07 -18.50
N SER A 124 25.70 0.98 -19.18
CA SER A 124 24.63 0.06 -18.76
C SER A 124 24.89 -0.74 -17.48
N ASN A 125 26.12 -0.71 -16.96
CA ASN A 125 26.53 -1.32 -15.68
C ASN A 125 26.33 -0.39 -14.48
N LEU A 126 26.07 0.89 -14.71
CA LEU A 126 25.76 1.85 -13.65
C LEU A 126 24.40 1.49 -13.04
N THR A 127 24.37 1.20 -11.75
CA THR A 127 23.16 0.91 -10.99
C THR A 127 23.11 1.77 -9.73
N THR A 128 21.94 1.88 -9.10
CA THR A 128 21.81 2.61 -7.84
C THR A 128 22.78 2.08 -6.77
N ASN A 129 23.02 0.77 -6.72
CA ASN A 129 23.91 0.16 -5.73
C ASN A 129 25.41 0.33 -6.04
N SER A 130 25.78 0.55 -7.30
CA SER A 130 27.19 0.70 -7.68
C SER A 130 27.77 2.07 -7.29
N ILE A 131 26.92 3.10 -7.11
CA ILE A 131 27.38 4.44 -6.72
C ILE A 131 27.37 4.63 -5.20
N PRO A 132 28.42 5.23 -4.61
CA PRO A 132 28.43 5.59 -3.19
C PRO A 132 27.60 6.85 -2.94
N ASP A 133 27.52 7.27 -1.67
CA ASP A 133 27.11 8.63 -1.33
C ASP A 133 28.17 9.62 -1.85
N LEU A 134 27.79 10.46 -2.80
CA LEU A 134 28.64 11.45 -3.44
C LEU A 134 28.53 12.83 -2.77
N ASN A 135 27.65 13.02 -1.78
CA ASN A 135 27.41 14.33 -1.17
C ASN A 135 28.66 14.95 -0.52
N GLY A 136 29.68 14.14 -0.21
CA GLY A 136 30.99 14.60 0.28
C GLY A 136 31.92 15.21 -0.78
N LEU A 137 31.62 15.05 -2.08
CA LEU A 137 32.43 15.57 -3.19
C LEU A 137 32.15 17.06 -3.43
N THR A 138 32.55 17.88 -2.46
CA THR A 138 32.18 19.30 -2.37
C THR A 138 32.64 20.15 -3.57
N ASN A 139 33.66 19.72 -4.33
CA ASN A 139 34.19 20.45 -5.48
C ASN A 139 33.49 20.11 -6.81
N VAL A 140 32.63 19.09 -6.85
CA VAL A 140 31.98 18.65 -8.10
C VAL A 140 31.00 19.72 -8.59
N THR A 141 31.23 20.17 -9.83
CA THR A 141 30.41 21.16 -10.53
C THR A 141 29.65 20.55 -11.72
N ASN A 142 30.18 19.46 -12.28
CA ASN A 142 29.60 18.71 -13.40
C ASN A 142 29.54 17.23 -13.05
N LEU A 143 28.32 16.67 -13.04
CA LEU A 143 28.06 15.27 -12.76
C LEU A 143 27.26 14.65 -13.91
N ASN A 144 27.83 13.62 -14.54
CA ASN A 144 27.15 12.79 -15.53
C ASN A 144 27.03 11.36 -15.01
N LEU A 145 25.78 10.90 -14.88
CA LEU A 145 25.38 9.56 -14.45
C LEU A 145 24.40 8.93 -15.48
N SER A 146 24.58 9.26 -16.75
CA SER A 146 23.67 8.86 -17.84
C SER A 146 23.83 7.41 -18.27
N SER A 147 22.83 6.92 -19.02
CA SER A 147 22.84 5.61 -19.70
C SER A 147 23.00 4.43 -18.74
N GLY A 148 22.49 4.57 -17.52
CA GLY A 148 22.54 3.57 -16.47
C GLY A 148 21.17 2.93 -16.19
N LYS A 149 21.08 2.39 -14.99
CA LYS A 149 19.89 1.78 -14.39
C LYS A 149 19.67 2.36 -12.99
N LEU A 150 19.80 3.68 -12.88
CA LEU A 150 19.48 4.39 -11.66
C LEU A 150 17.96 4.46 -11.47
N ASP A 151 17.53 4.42 -10.22
CA ASP A 151 16.15 4.66 -9.79
C ASP A 151 16.08 5.88 -8.84
N ASN A 152 14.87 6.27 -8.42
CA ASN A 152 14.68 7.45 -7.56
C ASN A 152 15.48 7.42 -6.24
N SER A 153 15.81 6.24 -5.70
CA SER A 153 16.57 6.15 -4.45
C SER A 153 18.03 6.61 -4.63
N ALA A 154 18.56 6.56 -5.85
CA ALA A 154 19.88 7.07 -6.20
C ALA A 154 20.00 8.59 -5.95
N LEU A 155 18.92 9.35 -6.11
CA LEU A 155 18.96 10.82 -6.04
C LEU A 155 19.46 11.34 -4.68
N THR A 156 19.18 10.62 -3.60
CA THR A 156 19.63 10.98 -2.25
C THR A 156 21.15 10.95 -2.08
N LYS A 157 21.87 10.25 -2.95
CA LYS A 157 23.33 10.11 -2.94
C LYS A 157 24.05 11.33 -3.52
N PHE A 158 23.34 12.26 -4.16
CA PHE A 158 23.97 13.42 -4.80
C PHE A 158 23.11 14.69 -4.76
N ASN A 159 22.03 14.73 -3.98
CA ASN A 159 21.14 15.90 -3.90
C ASN A 159 21.63 17.01 -2.97
N LYS A 160 22.74 16.84 -2.26
CA LYS A 160 23.35 17.85 -1.37
C LYS A 160 24.69 18.37 -1.85
N LEU A 161 25.07 18.08 -3.10
CA LEU A 161 26.30 18.59 -3.69
C LEU A 161 26.27 20.13 -3.74
N PRO A 162 27.14 20.83 -2.98
CA PRO A 162 26.98 22.26 -2.75
C PRO A 162 27.33 23.10 -3.98
N ASN A 163 28.19 22.61 -4.87
CA ASN A 163 28.69 23.35 -6.03
C ASN A 163 28.22 22.78 -7.38
N LEU A 164 27.32 21.78 -7.37
CA LEU A 164 26.85 21.16 -8.60
C LEU A 164 26.01 22.15 -9.43
N THR A 165 26.41 22.34 -10.69
CA THR A 165 25.72 23.24 -11.63
C THR A 165 25.11 22.52 -12.82
N PHE A 166 25.68 21.37 -13.20
CA PHE A 166 25.21 20.54 -14.29
C PHE A 166 25.05 19.10 -13.83
N LEU A 167 23.87 18.53 -14.04
CA LEU A 167 23.55 17.14 -13.76
C LEU A 167 22.93 16.47 -14.98
N ASN A 168 23.53 15.37 -15.43
CA ASN A 168 22.98 14.52 -16.48
C ASN A 168 22.61 13.14 -15.94
N LEU A 169 21.33 12.79 -16.08
CA LEU A 169 20.70 11.54 -15.72
C LEU A 169 19.98 10.89 -16.92
N ASP A 170 20.22 11.37 -18.14
CA ASP A 170 19.60 10.86 -19.37
C ASP A 170 19.68 9.34 -19.44
N ASN A 171 18.65 8.70 -20.00
CA ASN A 171 18.57 7.25 -20.19
C ASN A 171 18.72 6.45 -18.89
N ASN A 172 18.10 6.90 -17.80
CA ASN A 172 17.84 6.10 -16.60
C ASN A 172 16.33 5.89 -16.47
N PRO A 173 15.76 4.86 -17.11
CA PRO A 173 14.31 4.75 -17.32
C PRO A 173 13.51 4.52 -16.03
N SER A 174 14.17 4.10 -14.94
CA SER A 174 13.56 3.93 -13.61
C SER A 174 13.60 5.19 -12.74
N ILE A 175 14.14 6.30 -13.25
CA ILE A 175 13.95 7.62 -12.62
C ILE A 175 12.61 8.19 -13.06
N THR A 176 11.67 8.31 -12.12
CA THR A 176 10.30 8.77 -12.35
C THR A 176 9.96 10.06 -11.59
N ASP A 177 10.79 10.45 -10.61
CA ASP A 177 10.64 11.69 -9.86
C ASP A 177 12.01 12.37 -9.73
N PHE A 178 12.09 13.66 -10.01
CA PHE A 178 13.32 14.47 -9.88
C PHE A 178 13.23 15.52 -8.77
N MET A 179 12.08 15.67 -8.09
CA MET A 179 11.88 16.65 -7.02
C MET A 179 12.88 16.59 -5.86
N PRO A 180 13.44 15.42 -5.46
CA PRO A 180 14.49 15.39 -4.44
C PRO A 180 15.70 16.26 -4.76
N LEU A 181 15.96 16.53 -6.04
CA LEU A 181 17.07 17.35 -6.52
C LEU A 181 16.88 18.85 -6.29
N LYS A 182 15.69 19.32 -5.89
CA LYS A 182 15.45 20.74 -5.57
C LYS A 182 16.32 21.26 -4.42
N SER A 183 16.88 20.35 -3.62
CA SER A 183 17.80 20.65 -2.53
C SER A 183 19.21 21.05 -2.99
N LEU A 184 19.53 20.88 -4.28
CA LEU A 184 20.78 21.34 -4.87
C LEU A 184 20.79 22.86 -5.00
N PRO A 185 21.64 23.59 -4.27
CA PRO A 185 21.55 25.05 -4.17
C PRO A 185 22.01 25.77 -5.44
N ASN A 186 22.79 25.11 -6.29
CA ASN A 186 23.46 25.71 -7.44
C ASN A 186 23.13 25.04 -8.79
N LEU A 187 22.23 24.06 -8.82
CA LEU A 187 21.92 23.33 -10.05
C LEU A 187 21.26 24.27 -11.07
N ALA A 188 21.91 24.45 -12.22
CA ALA A 188 21.49 25.34 -13.30
C ALA A 188 20.96 24.60 -14.53
N SER A 189 21.44 23.36 -14.73
CA SER A 189 21.06 22.51 -15.86
C SER A 189 20.82 21.07 -15.41
N LEU A 190 19.62 20.54 -15.72
CA LEU A 190 19.22 19.16 -15.42
C LEU A 190 18.79 18.45 -16.72
N PHE A 191 19.47 17.35 -17.03
CA PHE A 191 19.18 16.49 -18.17
C PHE A 191 18.63 15.15 -17.66
N ILE A 192 17.40 14.82 -18.04
CA ILE A 192 16.63 13.63 -17.64
C ILE A 192 15.87 13.06 -18.85
N GLN A 193 16.41 13.19 -20.07
CA GLN A 193 15.82 12.67 -21.29
C GLN A 193 15.70 11.15 -21.24
N PHE A 194 14.65 10.59 -21.85
CA PHE A 194 14.44 9.13 -21.91
C PHE A 194 14.43 8.44 -20.52
N CYS A 195 13.95 9.16 -19.50
CA CYS A 195 13.62 8.60 -18.19
C CYS A 195 12.14 8.19 -18.13
N GLY A 196 11.54 8.06 -16.95
CA GLY A 196 10.13 7.75 -16.75
C GLY A 196 9.36 8.84 -15.99
N VAL A 197 9.78 10.11 -16.09
CA VAL A 197 9.18 11.24 -15.35
C VAL A 197 7.85 11.64 -15.96
N ASN A 198 6.82 11.80 -15.12
CA ASN A 198 5.48 12.20 -15.55
C ASN A 198 4.95 13.50 -14.89
N ASP A 199 5.51 13.95 -13.76
CA ASP A 199 5.04 15.18 -13.09
C ASP A 199 6.14 16.25 -13.06
N PHE A 200 5.88 17.38 -13.74
CA PHE A 200 6.81 18.52 -13.79
C PHE A 200 6.40 19.66 -12.84
N ARG A 201 5.35 19.50 -12.02
CA ARG A 201 4.97 20.51 -11.01
C ARG A 201 6.05 20.67 -9.96
N GLY A 202 6.22 21.89 -9.46
CA GLY A 202 7.25 22.23 -8.47
C GLY A 202 8.65 22.44 -9.05
N ILE A 203 8.84 22.35 -10.37
CA ILE A 203 10.10 22.69 -11.05
C ILE A 203 10.58 24.12 -10.73
N ASP A 204 9.65 25.04 -10.48
CA ASP A 204 9.88 26.43 -10.09
C ASP A 204 10.43 26.58 -8.66
N SER A 205 10.37 25.52 -7.84
CA SER A 205 10.98 25.48 -6.50
C SER A 205 12.49 25.25 -6.52
N PHE A 206 13.08 24.92 -7.67
CA PHE A 206 14.53 24.79 -7.79
C PHE A 206 15.21 26.16 -7.71
N PRO A 207 16.20 26.36 -6.81
CA PRO A 207 16.73 27.70 -6.54
C PRO A 207 17.38 28.41 -7.73
N LYS A 208 18.03 27.65 -8.64
CA LYS A 208 18.84 28.21 -9.74
C LYS A 208 18.64 27.49 -11.08
N LEU A 209 17.68 26.58 -11.18
CA LEU A 209 17.50 25.79 -12.40
C LEU A 209 16.92 26.67 -13.51
N THR A 210 17.60 26.71 -14.65
CA THR A 210 17.18 27.50 -15.82
C THR A 210 17.14 26.69 -17.11
N ASN A 211 17.67 25.46 -17.10
CA ASN A 211 17.70 24.59 -18.26
C ASN A 211 17.23 23.19 -17.86
N LEU A 212 16.12 22.73 -18.47
CA LEU A 212 15.62 21.37 -18.33
C LEU A 212 15.58 20.70 -19.70
N ALA A 213 16.29 19.59 -19.84
CA ALA A 213 16.16 18.67 -20.98
C ALA A 213 15.51 17.37 -20.51
N ALA A 214 14.23 17.21 -20.80
CA ALA A 214 13.41 16.06 -20.39
C ALA A 214 12.63 15.47 -21.58
N PHE A 215 13.18 15.59 -22.79
CA PHE A 215 12.61 15.01 -24.00
C PHE A 215 12.38 13.49 -23.86
N GLY A 216 11.24 13.01 -24.37
CA GLY A 216 11.03 11.59 -24.64
C GLY A 216 10.89 10.71 -23.39
N GLN A 217 10.14 11.14 -22.38
CA GLN A 217 9.86 10.31 -21.20
C GLN A 217 9.08 9.04 -21.57
N ASN A 218 9.43 7.89 -21.01
CA ASN A 218 8.79 6.60 -21.23
C ASN A 218 8.05 6.14 -19.98
N VAL A 219 6.95 6.82 -19.66
CA VAL A 219 6.16 6.61 -18.44
C VAL A 219 5.54 5.21 -18.49
N GLY A 220 5.66 4.45 -17.39
CA GLY A 220 5.13 3.10 -17.30
C GLY A 220 5.98 1.99 -17.92
N SER A 221 7.06 2.34 -18.63
CA SER A 221 7.88 1.35 -19.37
C SER A 221 8.81 0.55 -18.45
N ALA A 222 9.61 1.21 -17.60
CA ALA A 222 10.52 0.53 -16.68
C ALA A 222 9.90 0.29 -15.29
N ILE A 223 9.02 1.18 -14.86
CA ILE A 223 8.20 1.01 -13.64
C ILE A 223 6.77 0.82 -14.12
N LEU A 224 6.30 -0.41 -14.14
CA LEU A 224 4.97 -0.76 -14.66
C LEU A 224 3.87 -0.05 -13.87
N ILE A 225 2.91 0.50 -14.60
CA ILE A 225 1.67 1.04 -14.04
C ILE A 225 0.59 -0.01 -14.28
N ASN A 226 -0.06 -0.47 -13.22
CA ASN A 226 -1.18 -1.41 -13.28
C ASN A 226 -2.33 -0.93 -12.40
N SER A 227 -3.55 -0.94 -12.93
CA SER A 227 -4.77 -0.58 -12.19
C SER A 227 -5.82 -1.68 -12.28
N THR A 228 -6.48 -2.00 -11.17
CA THR A 228 -7.70 -2.82 -11.20
C THR A 228 -8.91 -1.89 -11.29
N ILE A 229 -9.79 -2.12 -12.27
CA ILE A 229 -10.99 -1.30 -12.49
C ILE A 229 -12.22 -2.19 -12.67
N LYS A 230 -13.38 -1.68 -12.24
CA LYS A 230 -14.67 -2.28 -12.59
C LYS A 230 -14.96 -2.06 -14.06
N SER A 231 -15.57 -3.04 -14.73
CA SER A 231 -15.92 -2.95 -16.14
C SER A 231 -16.95 -1.84 -16.44
N SER A 232 -17.70 -1.39 -15.43
CA SER A 232 -18.57 -0.22 -15.51
C SER A 232 -17.84 1.08 -15.88
N ALA A 233 -16.51 1.15 -15.70
CA ALA A 233 -15.69 2.28 -16.12
C ALA A 233 -15.44 2.35 -17.64
N LEU A 234 -15.74 1.29 -18.41
CA LEU A 234 -15.41 1.17 -19.85
C LEU A 234 -16.56 1.54 -20.81
N ASN A 235 -17.64 2.17 -20.31
CA ASN A 235 -18.75 2.75 -21.07
C ASN A 235 -19.16 1.93 -22.31
N TYR A 236 -19.62 0.69 -22.08
CA TYR A 236 -20.07 -0.19 -23.15
C TYR A 236 -21.39 0.29 -23.76
N ASN A 237 -21.47 0.32 -25.10
CA ASN A 237 -22.68 0.61 -25.85
C ASN A 237 -23.02 -0.61 -26.73
N GLU A 238 -24.06 -1.34 -26.33
CA GLU A 238 -24.49 -2.57 -27.01
C GLU A 238 -25.03 -2.30 -28.41
N ALA A 239 -25.83 -1.24 -28.59
CA ALA A 239 -26.45 -0.90 -29.87
C ALA A 239 -25.41 -0.60 -30.97
N ASN A 240 -24.30 0.03 -30.58
CA ASN A 240 -23.21 0.38 -31.49
C ASN A 240 -22.05 -0.63 -31.46
N GLN A 241 -22.07 -1.60 -30.54
CA GLN A 241 -20.98 -2.54 -30.27
C GLN A 241 -19.65 -1.83 -30.05
N THR A 242 -19.63 -0.85 -29.15
CA THR A 242 -18.43 -0.04 -28.83
C THR A 242 -18.14 -0.04 -27.34
N ILE A 243 -16.86 0.05 -26.97
CA ILE A 243 -16.44 0.49 -25.63
C ILE A 243 -15.82 1.88 -25.74
N PHE A 244 -15.97 2.70 -24.72
CA PHE A 244 -15.24 3.95 -24.57
C PHE A 244 -14.40 3.90 -23.30
N VAL A 245 -13.09 4.03 -23.46
CA VAL A 245 -12.12 4.03 -22.36
C VAL A 245 -11.75 5.49 -22.05
N PRO A 246 -12.22 6.07 -20.94
CA PRO A 246 -11.91 7.46 -20.62
C PRO A 246 -10.46 7.60 -20.19
N PHE A 247 -9.79 8.68 -20.64
CA PHE A 247 -8.42 8.99 -20.23
C PHE A 247 -8.28 9.41 -18.77
N THR A 248 -9.39 9.58 -18.05
CA THR A 248 -9.37 9.70 -16.58
C THR A 248 -8.82 8.45 -15.89
N LEU A 249 -8.77 7.30 -16.57
CA LEU A 249 -8.15 6.07 -16.08
C LEU A 249 -6.62 6.09 -16.17
N MET A 250 -6.04 6.99 -16.98
CA MET A 250 -4.59 7.13 -17.18
C MET A 250 -4.00 8.04 -16.09
N THR A 251 -4.02 7.57 -14.84
CA THR A 251 -3.75 8.39 -13.65
C THR A 251 -2.34 8.97 -13.61
N GLU A 252 -1.38 8.30 -14.24
CA GLU A 252 0.03 8.71 -14.29
C GLU A 252 0.35 9.50 -15.58
N ARG A 253 -0.65 9.98 -16.30
CA ARG A 253 -0.48 10.77 -17.52
C ARG A 253 0.40 12.00 -17.25
N SER A 254 1.35 12.24 -18.14
CA SER A 254 2.31 13.32 -17.98
C SER A 254 1.65 14.70 -17.90
N MET A 255 2.13 15.50 -16.96
CA MET A 255 1.59 16.81 -16.62
C MET A 255 2.70 17.85 -16.54
N ASN A 256 2.47 18.98 -17.19
CA ASN A 256 3.38 20.13 -17.17
C ASN A 256 3.35 20.86 -15.82
N PHE A 257 4.31 21.77 -15.61
CA PHE A 257 4.46 22.51 -14.34
C PHE A 257 3.23 23.33 -13.92
N ASP A 258 2.41 23.75 -14.88
CA ASP A 258 1.20 24.56 -14.70
C ASP A 258 -0.08 23.71 -14.57
N GLY A 259 0.06 22.38 -14.49
CA GLY A 259 -1.05 21.45 -14.39
C GLY A 259 -1.64 21.03 -15.74
N TYR A 260 -1.08 21.49 -16.87
CA TYR A 260 -1.52 21.08 -18.19
C TYR A 260 -1.18 19.60 -18.46
N LEU A 261 -2.20 18.76 -18.61
CA LEU A 261 -2.06 17.35 -18.98
C LEU A 261 -1.74 17.21 -20.47
N PHE A 262 -0.61 16.59 -20.80
CA PHE A 262 -0.22 16.42 -22.20
C PHE A 262 -1.19 15.48 -22.93
N PRO A 263 -1.78 15.87 -24.07
CA PRO A 263 -2.67 15.01 -24.85
C PRO A 263 -1.95 13.75 -25.32
N PHE A 264 -2.70 12.67 -25.51
CA PHE A 264 -2.22 11.52 -26.27
C PHE A 264 -2.38 11.77 -27.76
N THR A 265 -1.60 11.07 -28.57
CA THR A 265 -1.75 11.09 -30.02
C THR A 265 -3.12 10.58 -30.45
N THR A 266 -3.69 11.21 -31.47
CA THR A 266 -4.90 10.71 -32.16
C THR A 266 -4.58 9.71 -33.28
N ASN A 267 -3.30 9.47 -33.55
CA ASN A 267 -2.85 8.54 -34.58
C ASN A 267 -3.01 7.08 -34.12
N THR A 268 -3.85 6.32 -34.84
CA THR A 268 -4.19 4.94 -34.51
C THR A 268 -3.25 3.91 -35.16
N ALA A 269 -2.21 4.34 -35.88
CA ALA A 269 -1.18 3.42 -36.36
C ALA A 269 -0.53 2.67 -35.18
N SER A 270 -0.19 1.40 -35.36
CA SER A 270 0.38 0.54 -34.31
C SER A 270 1.73 1.04 -33.76
N SER A 271 2.43 1.89 -34.52
CA SER A 271 3.65 2.58 -34.09
C SER A 271 3.39 3.82 -33.23
N SER A 272 2.13 4.22 -33.06
CA SER A 272 1.73 5.44 -32.36
C SER A 272 0.78 5.14 -31.20
N THR A 273 -0.16 4.22 -31.41
CA THR A 273 -1.06 3.70 -30.37
C THR A 273 -1.09 2.17 -30.45
N TYR A 274 -0.69 1.53 -29.36
CA TYR A 274 -0.78 0.10 -29.12
C TYR A 274 -1.82 -0.14 -28.01
N PHE A 275 -2.99 -0.61 -28.41
CA PHE A 275 -4.10 -0.91 -27.49
C PHE A 275 -4.42 -2.40 -27.54
N THR A 276 -4.52 -3.05 -26.39
CA THR A 276 -4.85 -4.48 -26.32
C THR A 276 -6.05 -4.74 -25.43
N LEU A 277 -6.79 -5.79 -25.77
CA LEU A 277 -7.81 -6.41 -24.90
C LEU A 277 -7.47 -7.89 -24.79
N ASN A 278 -7.36 -8.41 -23.57
CA ASN A 278 -6.93 -9.78 -23.29
C ASN A 278 -5.59 -10.15 -23.97
N GLY A 279 -4.66 -9.18 -24.06
CA GLY A 279 -3.35 -9.36 -24.71
C GLY A 279 -3.40 -9.43 -26.24
N VAL A 280 -4.56 -9.22 -26.86
CA VAL A 280 -4.72 -9.16 -28.32
C VAL A 280 -4.75 -7.70 -28.77
N GLN A 281 -3.82 -7.33 -29.65
CA GLN A 281 -3.77 -5.99 -30.21
C GLN A 281 -5.01 -5.70 -31.07
N ILE A 282 -5.64 -4.55 -30.81
CA ILE A 282 -6.75 -4.05 -31.60
C ILE A 282 -6.22 -3.28 -32.81
N SER A 283 -6.73 -3.58 -34.00
CA SER A 283 -6.40 -2.84 -35.23
C SER A 283 -6.74 -1.36 -35.08
N GLY A 284 -5.82 -0.48 -35.50
CA GLY A 284 -6.03 0.96 -35.52
C GLY A 284 -7.28 1.42 -36.27
N SER A 285 -7.75 0.64 -37.25
CA SER A 285 -9.00 0.90 -37.98
C SER A 285 -10.25 0.79 -37.11
N ARG A 286 -10.15 0.19 -35.91
CA ARG A 286 -11.24 0.06 -34.93
C ARG A 286 -11.18 1.12 -33.84
N LEU A 287 -10.11 1.92 -33.79
CA LEU A 287 -9.88 2.93 -32.76
C LEU A 287 -10.32 4.30 -33.26
N SER A 288 -10.95 5.07 -32.38
CA SER A 288 -11.17 6.52 -32.54
C SER A 288 -10.70 7.19 -31.26
N ILE A 289 -9.78 8.14 -31.36
CA ILE A 289 -9.12 8.77 -30.21
C ILE A 289 -9.34 10.29 -30.28
N ASP A 290 -9.78 10.87 -29.17
CA ASP A 290 -9.88 12.32 -28.96
C ASP A 290 -9.19 12.73 -27.65
N ASP A 291 -9.42 13.95 -27.16
CA ASP A 291 -8.81 14.45 -25.93
C ASP A 291 -9.38 13.82 -24.65
N THR A 292 -10.55 13.15 -24.75
CA THR A 292 -11.27 12.55 -23.62
C THR A 292 -11.03 11.06 -23.45
N GLY A 293 -10.72 10.33 -24.51
CA GLY A 293 -10.51 8.89 -24.44
C GLY A 293 -10.33 8.17 -25.78
N VAL A 294 -10.42 6.85 -25.72
CA VAL A 294 -10.40 5.97 -26.90
C VAL A 294 -11.70 5.18 -27.01
N THR A 295 -12.36 5.30 -28.16
CA THR A 295 -13.50 4.45 -28.53
C THR A 295 -13.01 3.29 -29.37
N VAL A 296 -13.47 2.07 -29.04
CA VAL A 296 -13.16 0.85 -29.78
C VAL A 296 -14.44 0.27 -30.36
N SER A 297 -14.52 0.10 -31.68
CA SER A 297 -15.67 -0.47 -32.38
C SER A 297 -15.60 -2.00 -32.52
N GLY A 298 -16.72 -2.67 -32.78
CA GLY A 298 -16.79 -4.11 -33.04
C GLY A 298 -16.65 -4.99 -31.79
N ILE A 299 -17.13 -4.49 -30.65
CA ILE A 299 -17.12 -5.18 -29.35
C ILE A 299 -18.51 -5.76 -29.11
N THR A 300 -18.66 -7.08 -29.27
CA THR A 300 -19.89 -7.78 -28.90
C THR A 300 -20.03 -7.83 -27.37
N LYS A 301 -21.26 -8.04 -26.88
CA LYS A 301 -21.52 -8.15 -25.44
C LYS A 301 -20.75 -9.31 -24.82
N ASP A 302 -20.78 -10.50 -25.44
CA ASP A 302 -20.00 -11.66 -25.02
C ASP A 302 -18.49 -11.37 -24.96
N PHE A 303 -17.96 -10.60 -25.93
CA PHE A 303 -16.55 -10.24 -25.89
C PHE A 303 -16.26 -9.27 -24.76
N PHE A 304 -17.09 -8.23 -24.58
CA PHE A 304 -16.97 -7.28 -23.47
C PHE A 304 -16.93 -7.99 -22.11
N ASP A 305 -17.87 -8.91 -21.88
CA ASP A 305 -17.98 -9.69 -20.63
C ASP A 305 -16.79 -10.63 -20.41
N SER A 306 -16.04 -10.94 -21.47
CA SER A 306 -14.81 -11.75 -21.41
C SER A 306 -13.52 -10.92 -21.22
N ILE A 307 -13.59 -9.59 -21.29
CA ILE A 307 -12.40 -8.73 -21.13
C ILE A 307 -11.95 -8.79 -19.68
N THR A 308 -10.76 -9.31 -19.42
CA THR A 308 -10.14 -9.36 -18.10
C THR A 308 -8.89 -8.50 -18.04
N LYS A 309 -8.31 -8.15 -19.19
CA LYS A 309 -7.10 -7.32 -19.27
C LYS A 309 -7.19 -6.30 -20.39
N MET A 310 -6.60 -5.13 -20.14
CA MET A 310 -6.41 -4.09 -21.14
C MET A 310 -5.00 -3.49 -20.99
N GLU A 311 -4.43 -3.04 -22.10
CA GLU A 311 -3.19 -2.27 -22.13
C GLU A 311 -3.39 -1.07 -23.04
N TYR A 312 -2.99 0.10 -22.56
CA TYR A 312 -2.94 1.32 -23.37
C TYR A 312 -1.51 1.85 -23.39
N ASN A 313 -0.85 1.68 -24.53
CA ASN A 313 0.49 2.19 -24.79
C ASN A 313 0.45 3.18 -25.96
N ALA A 314 0.78 4.45 -25.73
CA ALA A 314 0.66 5.49 -26.75
C ALA A 314 1.69 6.61 -26.59
N PHE A 315 1.95 7.34 -27.68
CA PHE A 315 2.72 8.58 -27.66
C PHE A 315 1.89 9.75 -27.12
N TYR A 316 2.58 10.71 -26.50
CA TYR A 316 2.04 12.04 -26.24
C TYR A 316 2.04 12.93 -27.50
N ASP A 317 1.07 13.83 -27.61
CA ASP A 317 0.96 14.88 -28.62
C ASP A 317 1.33 16.26 -28.05
N ASN A 318 2.54 16.36 -27.52
CA ASN A 318 3.08 17.58 -26.93
C ASN A 318 4.36 18.02 -27.67
N PRO A 319 4.28 18.39 -28.96
CA PRO A 319 5.45 18.87 -29.70
C PRO A 319 6.04 20.13 -29.05
N ALA A 320 7.32 20.39 -29.28
CA ALA A 320 7.98 21.59 -28.77
C ALA A 320 7.19 22.86 -29.17
N GLY A 321 6.90 23.72 -28.20
CA GLY A 321 6.09 24.93 -28.38
C GLY A 321 4.59 24.78 -28.17
N SER A 322 4.07 23.57 -27.89
CA SER A 322 2.65 23.33 -27.56
C SER A 322 2.30 23.51 -26.08
N TYR A 323 3.30 23.67 -25.21
CA TYR A 323 3.16 23.79 -23.76
C TYR A 323 3.89 25.03 -23.23
N ASN A 324 3.42 25.54 -22.09
CA ASN A 324 4.06 26.67 -21.42
C ASN A 324 5.43 26.27 -20.86
N SER A 325 6.34 27.24 -20.79
CA SER A 325 7.62 27.12 -20.07
C SER A 325 7.58 27.95 -18.79
N PRO A 326 8.22 27.52 -17.69
CA PRO A 326 8.31 28.33 -16.49
C PRO A 326 9.10 29.63 -16.76
N PRO A 327 8.71 30.80 -16.18
CA PRO A 327 9.28 32.09 -16.54
C PRO A 327 10.80 32.25 -16.34
N ASN A 328 11.40 31.47 -15.44
CA ASN A 328 12.82 31.53 -15.09
C ASN A 328 13.71 30.61 -15.96
N PHE A 329 13.17 29.97 -16.99
CA PHE A 329 13.91 29.03 -17.82
C PHE A 329 14.37 29.64 -19.14
N ASN A 330 15.64 29.45 -19.47
CA ASN A 330 16.21 29.75 -20.79
C ASN A 330 15.88 28.63 -21.79
N SER A 331 15.79 27.39 -21.30
CA SER A 331 15.44 26.21 -22.08
C SER A 331 14.61 25.25 -21.23
N TYR A 332 13.46 24.85 -21.74
CA TYR A 332 12.56 23.92 -21.07
C TYR A 332 11.98 22.97 -22.13
N SER A 333 12.46 21.74 -22.15
CA SER A 333 12.04 20.72 -23.11
C SER A 333 11.44 19.53 -22.37
N VAL A 334 10.13 19.36 -22.50
CA VAL A 334 9.34 18.24 -21.93
C VAL A 334 8.49 17.56 -23.02
N SER A 335 8.87 17.74 -24.29
CA SER A 335 8.14 17.23 -25.45
C SER A 335 8.36 15.75 -25.69
N SER A 336 7.40 15.15 -26.41
CA SER A 336 7.42 13.74 -26.82
C SER A 336 7.39 12.79 -25.61
N GLY A 337 7.52 11.49 -25.90
CA GLY A 337 7.47 10.43 -24.90
C GLY A 337 6.31 9.48 -25.14
N THR A 338 6.27 8.44 -24.34
CA THR A 338 5.24 7.40 -24.35
C THR A 338 4.66 7.21 -22.97
N TYR A 339 3.47 6.63 -22.95
CA TYR A 339 2.77 6.17 -21.77
C TYR A 339 2.42 4.71 -21.95
N ASP A 340 2.59 3.90 -20.92
CA ASP A 340 2.23 2.48 -20.92
C ASP A 340 1.52 2.11 -19.62
N HIS A 341 0.30 1.58 -19.72
CA HIS A 341 -0.54 1.29 -18.56
C HIS A 341 -1.37 0.04 -18.78
N TYR A 342 -1.23 -0.89 -17.84
CA TYR A 342 -1.96 -2.14 -17.75
C TYR A 342 -3.19 -2.02 -16.86
N PHE A 343 -4.24 -2.73 -17.21
CA PHE A 343 -5.47 -2.77 -16.44
C PHE A 343 -5.96 -4.20 -16.27
N ASP A 344 -6.33 -4.55 -15.04
CA ASP A 344 -7.12 -5.73 -14.72
C ASP A 344 -8.59 -5.31 -14.62
N ILE A 345 -9.46 -5.99 -15.37
CA ILE A 345 -10.88 -5.64 -15.50
C ILE A 345 -11.73 -6.62 -14.69
N ASP A 346 -12.49 -6.08 -13.74
CA ASP A 346 -13.38 -6.82 -12.85
C ASP A 346 -14.86 -6.60 -13.24
N HIS A 347 -15.54 -7.70 -13.54
CA HIS A 347 -16.97 -7.72 -13.90
C HIS A 347 -17.87 -8.13 -12.72
N SER A 348 -17.37 -8.12 -11.49
CA SER A 348 -18.17 -8.38 -10.31
C SER A 348 -18.79 -7.10 -9.74
N LEU A 349 -20.02 -7.21 -9.26
CA LEU A 349 -20.65 -6.27 -8.35
C LEU A 349 -20.89 -7.03 -7.04
N THR A 350 -20.41 -6.51 -5.92
CA THR A 350 -20.46 -7.24 -4.64
C THR A 350 -21.35 -6.50 -3.66
N ILE A 351 -22.26 -7.21 -2.99
CA ILE A 351 -23.05 -6.69 -1.86
C ILE A 351 -22.35 -7.11 -0.56
N THR A 352 -22.20 -6.17 0.36
CA THR A 352 -21.77 -6.41 1.74
C THR A 352 -22.92 -6.05 2.69
N ASN A 353 -23.20 -6.90 3.67
CA ASN A 353 -24.28 -6.71 4.65
C ASN A 353 -24.07 -7.62 5.88
N ASP A 354 -24.76 -7.31 6.97
CA ASP A 354 -24.93 -8.21 8.11
C ASP A 354 -25.79 -9.41 7.73
N SER A 355 -25.42 -10.59 8.22
CA SER A 355 -26.09 -11.85 7.85
C SER A 355 -27.46 -12.06 8.50
N ALA A 356 -27.75 -11.36 9.61
CA ALA A 356 -28.99 -11.54 10.36
C ALA A 356 -29.37 -10.29 11.16
N ILE A 357 -30.68 -10.12 11.37
CA ILE A 357 -31.26 -9.07 12.21
C ILE A 357 -32.55 -9.56 12.86
N SER A 358 -32.94 -8.97 14.00
CA SER A 358 -34.19 -9.29 14.69
C SER A 358 -35.02 -8.03 14.96
N TYR A 359 -36.33 -8.16 14.84
CA TYR A 359 -37.31 -7.12 15.19
C TYR A 359 -38.43 -7.71 16.06
N GLY A 360 -39.13 -6.86 16.82
CA GLY A 360 -40.33 -7.27 17.54
C GLY A 360 -41.55 -7.40 16.62
N GLU A 361 -42.46 -8.32 16.94
CA GLU A 361 -43.77 -8.37 16.26
C GLU A 361 -44.56 -7.05 16.40
N GLN A 362 -45.40 -6.77 15.40
CA GLN A 362 -46.21 -5.54 15.30
C GLN A 362 -45.38 -4.24 15.24
N THR A 363 -44.06 -4.32 15.03
CA THR A 363 -43.26 -3.16 14.66
C THR A 363 -43.46 -2.81 13.18
N THR A 364 -43.07 -1.60 12.78
CA THR A 364 -43.10 -1.17 11.38
C THR A 364 -41.70 -0.75 10.98
N VAL A 365 -41.08 -1.55 10.12
CA VAL A 365 -39.77 -1.28 9.52
C VAL A 365 -39.97 -1.15 8.01
N THR A 366 -39.44 -0.09 7.41
CA THR A 366 -39.43 0.05 5.95
C THR A 366 -38.23 -0.69 5.38
N GLU A 367 -38.30 -1.07 4.10
CA GLU A 367 -37.13 -1.62 3.40
C GLU A 367 -35.89 -0.72 3.48
N GLU A 368 -36.04 0.60 3.36
CA GLU A 368 -34.92 1.55 3.50
C GLU A 368 -34.27 1.46 4.89
N GLN A 369 -35.08 1.38 5.95
CA GLN A 369 -34.57 1.23 7.30
C GLN A 369 -33.93 -0.15 7.51
N PHE A 370 -34.53 -1.21 6.96
CA PHE A 370 -33.96 -2.55 6.99
C PHE A 370 -32.58 -2.61 6.33
N LEU A 371 -32.44 -2.08 5.11
CA LEU A 371 -31.17 -2.04 4.38
C LEU A 371 -30.09 -1.29 5.18
N LYS A 372 -30.48 -0.21 5.85
CA LYS A 372 -29.59 0.55 6.73
C LYS A 372 -29.19 -0.25 7.98
N ASP A 373 -30.13 -0.92 8.63
CA ASP A 373 -29.88 -1.67 9.86
C ASP A 373 -28.97 -2.89 9.63
N VAL A 374 -29.01 -3.47 8.43
CA VAL A 374 -28.12 -4.58 8.02
C VAL A 374 -26.86 -4.09 7.31
N HIS A 375 -26.60 -2.79 7.28
CA HIS A 375 -25.42 -2.20 6.63
C HIS A 375 -25.24 -2.67 5.18
N ALA A 376 -26.34 -2.76 4.42
CA ALA A 376 -26.29 -3.20 3.03
C ALA A 376 -25.68 -2.13 2.11
N GLU A 377 -24.56 -2.46 1.47
CA GLU A 377 -23.86 -1.59 0.52
C GLU A 377 -23.23 -2.40 -0.62
N THR A 378 -22.92 -1.75 -1.75
CA THR A 378 -22.10 -2.35 -2.81
C THR A 378 -20.71 -1.74 -2.87
N ASP A 379 -19.77 -2.48 -3.45
CA ASP A 379 -18.38 -2.05 -3.65
C ASP A 379 -18.19 -0.86 -4.61
N ASP A 380 -19.21 -0.52 -5.41
CA ASP A 380 -19.22 0.65 -6.30
C ASP A 380 -20.23 1.75 -5.88
N GLY A 381 -20.92 1.58 -4.75
CA GLY A 381 -21.93 2.53 -4.25
C GLY A 381 -23.29 2.48 -4.96
N THR A 382 -23.51 1.49 -5.83
CA THR A 382 -24.84 1.17 -6.38
C THR A 382 -25.85 0.89 -5.26
N PRO A 383 -27.08 1.45 -5.33
CA PRO A 383 -28.12 1.16 -4.35
C PRO A 383 -28.50 -0.32 -4.30
N VAL A 384 -28.58 -0.86 -3.09
CA VAL A 384 -29.09 -2.22 -2.84
C VAL A 384 -30.62 -2.19 -2.78
N THR A 385 -31.25 -3.24 -3.26
CA THR A 385 -32.70 -3.49 -3.22
C THR A 385 -32.98 -4.85 -2.57
N SER A 386 -34.21 -5.10 -2.13
CA SER A 386 -34.57 -6.37 -1.50
C SER A 386 -36.02 -6.79 -1.80
N ASP A 387 -36.35 -8.02 -1.41
CA ASP A 387 -37.73 -8.51 -1.35
C ASP A 387 -38.39 -8.31 0.03
N PHE A 388 -37.76 -7.56 0.96
CA PHE A 388 -38.13 -7.43 2.38
C PHE A 388 -39.64 -7.16 2.59
N ASN A 389 -40.18 -6.14 1.93
CA ASN A 389 -41.58 -5.73 2.07
C ASN A 389 -42.59 -6.80 1.61
N THR A 390 -42.14 -7.77 0.80
CA THR A 390 -43.01 -8.81 0.24
C THR A 390 -43.02 -10.09 1.07
N ILE A 391 -41.97 -10.34 1.85
CA ILE A 391 -41.77 -11.61 2.55
C ILE A 391 -41.88 -11.48 4.07
N VAL A 392 -41.50 -10.35 4.66
CA VAL A 392 -41.47 -10.19 6.12
C VAL A 392 -42.85 -9.79 6.62
N ASP A 393 -43.47 -10.68 7.40
CA ASP A 393 -44.79 -10.46 8.01
C ASP A 393 -44.64 -10.18 9.51
N PHE A 394 -44.65 -8.91 9.90
CA PHE A 394 -44.53 -8.48 11.30
C PHE A 394 -45.68 -8.95 12.20
N SER A 395 -46.78 -9.48 11.64
CA SER A 395 -47.88 -10.07 12.43
C SER A 395 -47.65 -11.52 12.81
N LYS A 396 -46.61 -12.17 12.26
CA LYS A 396 -46.28 -13.57 12.51
C LYS A 396 -44.85 -13.69 13.02
N PRO A 397 -44.64 -14.01 14.30
CA PRO A 397 -43.33 -14.39 14.79
C PRO A 397 -42.74 -15.55 13.99
N GLY A 398 -41.47 -15.47 13.64
CA GLY A 398 -40.83 -16.45 12.77
C GLY A 398 -39.53 -15.97 12.15
N VAL A 399 -38.93 -16.82 11.31
CA VAL A 399 -37.70 -16.54 10.59
C VAL A 399 -38.01 -16.38 9.11
N TYR A 400 -37.51 -15.30 8.52
CA TYR A 400 -37.68 -14.92 7.13
C TYR A 400 -36.32 -14.80 6.47
N THR A 401 -36.20 -15.24 5.21
CA THR A 401 -34.99 -15.10 4.41
C THR A 401 -35.19 -14.02 3.37
N VAL A 402 -34.53 -12.87 3.56
CA VAL A 402 -34.57 -11.73 2.66
C VAL A 402 -33.45 -11.80 1.66
N THR A 403 -33.76 -11.58 0.38
CA THR A 403 -32.78 -11.57 -0.71
C THR A 403 -32.46 -10.13 -1.09
N LEU A 404 -31.18 -9.77 -1.00
CA LEU A 404 -30.62 -8.52 -1.46
C LEU A 404 -30.14 -8.63 -2.90
N ASN A 405 -30.42 -7.62 -3.71
CA ASN A 405 -30.03 -7.52 -5.11
C ASN A 405 -29.47 -6.13 -5.40
N ALA A 406 -28.56 -6.04 -6.37
CA ALA A 406 -28.08 -4.77 -6.89
C ALA A 406 -27.79 -4.90 -8.38
N GLU A 407 -28.10 -3.85 -9.13
CA GLU A 407 -27.78 -3.72 -10.54
C GLU A 407 -27.40 -2.28 -10.83
N ASN A 408 -26.20 -2.06 -11.35
CA ASN A 408 -25.74 -0.71 -11.65
C ASN A 408 -26.24 -0.21 -13.01
N ALA A 409 -26.05 1.08 -13.29
CA ALA A 409 -26.52 1.69 -14.54
C ALA A 409 -25.89 1.09 -15.82
N ALA A 410 -24.76 0.39 -15.69
CA ALA A 410 -24.10 -0.32 -16.78
C ALA A 410 -24.62 -1.77 -16.94
N GLY A 411 -25.59 -2.20 -16.13
CA GLY A 411 -26.19 -3.53 -16.17
C GLY A 411 -25.38 -4.61 -15.45
N LEU A 412 -24.37 -4.24 -14.66
CA LEU A 412 -23.64 -5.18 -13.81
C LEU A 412 -24.54 -5.60 -12.66
N LYS A 413 -24.76 -6.91 -12.50
CA LYS A 413 -25.63 -7.45 -11.45
C LYS A 413 -24.79 -8.10 -10.36
N ALA A 414 -25.11 -7.78 -9.11
CA ALA A 414 -24.53 -8.48 -7.99
C ALA A 414 -25.05 -9.90 -7.91
N THR A 415 -24.21 -10.80 -7.39
CA THR A 415 -24.73 -12.10 -6.95
C THR A 415 -25.68 -11.83 -5.77
N PRO A 416 -26.95 -12.30 -5.81
CA PRO A 416 -27.89 -12.04 -4.74
C PRO A 416 -27.37 -12.58 -3.39
N THR A 417 -27.51 -11.78 -2.33
CA THR A 417 -27.06 -12.13 -0.98
C THR A 417 -28.26 -12.24 -0.06
N GLN A 418 -28.22 -13.12 0.94
CA GLN A 418 -29.36 -13.38 1.83
C GLN A 418 -29.12 -12.84 3.24
N VAL A 419 -30.19 -12.33 3.86
CA VAL A 419 -30.25 -11.89 5.26
C VAL A 419 -31.33 -12.68 5.99
N THR A 420 -31.00 -13.18 7.18
CA THR A 420 -31.97 -13.81 8.07
C THR A 420 -32.66 -12.75 8.93
N VAL A 421 -33.97 -12.53 8.73
CA VAL A 421 -34.78 -11.63 9.55
C VAL A 421 -35.62 -12.45 10.52
N THR A 422 -35.48 -12.20 11.82
CA THR A 422 -36.27 -12.87 12.85
C THR A 422 -37.29 -11.91 13.46
N ILE A 423 -38.57 -12.26 13.40
CA ILE A 423 -39.65 -11.56 14.11
C ILE A 423 -39.88 -12.26 15.45
N LEU A 424 -39.57 -11.55 16.52
CA LEU A 424 -39.67 -12.03 17.90
C LEU A 424 -41.10 -11.85 18.43
N ALA A 425 -41.64 -12.90 19.05
CA ALA A 425 -42.95 -12.84 19.71
C ALA A 425 -42.88 -12.01 21.00
N LYS A 426 -43.95 -11.28 21.34
CA LYS A 426 -44.04 -10.65 22.65
C LYS A 426 -44.23 -11.70 23.76
N PRO A 427 -43.73 -11.44 24.97
CA PRO A 427 -44.07 -12.25 26.13
C PRO A 427 -45.59 -12.21 26.39
N VAL A 428 -46.21 -13.37 26.57
CA VAL A 428 -47.63 -13.48 26.95
C VAL A 428 -47.71 -13.77 28.44
N ILE A 429 -48.30 -12.86 29.22
CA ILE A 429 -48.52 -13.05 30.66
C ILE A 429 -49.73 -13.97 30.87
N THR A 430 -49.56 -15.01 31.67
CA THR A 430 -50.62 -15.91 32.14
C THR A 430 -50.67 -15.89 33.66
N ALA A 431 -51.86 -15.69 34.22
CA ALA A 431 -52.11 -15.64 35.65
C ALA A 431 -53.61 -15.85 35.94
N ASP A 432 -53.96 -16.18 37.17
CA ASP A 432 -55.34 -16.24 37.63
C ASP A 432 -55.99 -14.85 37.61
N LYS A 433 -57.17 -14.73 37.00
CA LYS A 433 -57.84 -13.43 36.73
C LYS A 433 -58.29 -12.68 37.99
N SER A 434 -58.46 -13.40 39.10
CA SER A 434 -58.87 -12.82 40.36
C SER A 434 -58.42 -13.66 41.55
N ILE A 435 -58.16 -12.99 42.66
CA ILE A 435 -57.84 -13.62 43.93
C ILE A 435 -58.52 -12.86 45.08
N SER A 436 -58.86 -13.58 46.15
CA SER A 436 -59.46 -12.99 47.36
C SER A 436 -58.53 -13.13 48.57
N TYR A 437 -58.32 -12.03 49.30
CA TYR A 437 -57.60 -12.03 50.57
C TYR A 437 -58.51 -11.59 51.71
N THR A 438 -58.35 -12.16 52.90
CA THR A 438 -59.03 -11.66 54.08
C THR A 438 -58.42 -10.33 54.52
N LYS A 439 -59.27 -9.42 54.99
CA LYS A 439 -58.86 -8.13 55.55
C LYS A 439 -57.76 -8.29 56.60
N ASP A 440 -56.81 -7.35 56.62
CA ASP A 440 -55.67 -7.26 57.55
C ASP A 440 -54.64 -8.39 57.39
N THR A 441 -54.69 -9.14 56.28
CA THR A 441 -53.60 -10.06 55.90
C THR A 441 -52.37 -9.31 55.42
N THR A 442 -51.21 -9.95 55.53
CA THR A 442 -49.94 -9.44 54.98
C THR A 442 -49.56 -10.21 53.73
N LYS A 443 -49.45 -9.53 52.59
CA LYS A 443 -48.96 -10.08 51.32
C LYS A 443 -47.97 -9.10 50.69
N THR A 444 -46.83 -9.62 50.27
CA THR A 444 -45.87 -8.91 49.42
C THR A 444 -46.25 -9.11 47.95
N GLU A 445 -45.83 -8.23 47.05
CA GLU A 445 -45.90 -8.45 45.60
C GLU A 445 -45.45 -9.86 45.17
N GLN A 446 -44.29 -10.35 45.64
CA GLN A 446 -43.77 -11.66 45.23
C GLN A 446 -44.70 -12.81 45.60
N GLN A 447 -45.29 -12.76 46.81
CA GLN A 447 -46.26 -13.74 47.27
C GLN A 447 -47.58 -13.62 46.48
N PHE A 448 -48.01 -12.41 46.17
CA PHE A 448 -49.18 -12.18 45.32
C PHE A 448 -49.00 -12.80 43.93
N LEU A 449 -47.86 -12.55 43.27
CA LEU A 449 -47.55 -13.11 41.95
C LEU A 449 -47.52 -14.65 41.97
N GLN A 450 -47.01 -15.26 43.06
CA GLN A 450 -47.06 -16.71 43.25
C GLN A 450 -48.49 -17.23 43.44
N ASP A 451 -49.29 -16.54 44.26
CA ASP A 451 -50.65 -16.96 44.60
C ASP A 451 -51.57 -16.97 43.37
N ILE A 452 -51.30 -16.13 42.36
CA ILE A 452 -52.03 -16.09 41.07
C ILE A 452 -51.34 -16.89 39.95
N ALA A 453 -50.29 -17.65 40.27
CA ALA A 453 -49.49 -18.42 39.33
C ALA A 453 -48.99 -17.61 38.11
N ALA A 454 -48.59 -16.34 38.33
CA ALA A 454 -48.15 -15.46 37.26
C ALA A 454 -46.86 -15.95 36.59
N LYS A 455 -46.88 -16.11 35.26
CA LYS A 455 -45.73 -16.50 34.43
C LYS A 455 -45.87 -15.91 33.02
N THR A 456 -44.78 -15.87 32.26
CA THR A 456 -44.82 -15.52 30.83
C THR A 456 -44.55 -16.72 29.93
N SER A 457 -44.87 -16.60 28.64
CA SER A 457 -44.59 -17.62 27.61
C SER A 457 -43.10 -17.88 27.36
N ASP A 458 -42.24 -16.89 27.63
CA ASP A 458 -40.80 -16.90 27.37
C ASP A 458 -39.95 -16.99 28.66
N GLY A 459 -40.57 -17.06 29.84
CA GLY A 459 -39.89 -17.11 31.14
C GLY A 459 -39.43 -15.75 31.68
N SER A 460 -39.74 -14.65 30.99
CA SER A 460 -39.52 -13.27 31.46
C SER A 460 -40.18 -12.97 32.81
N LYS A 461 -39.53 -12.08 33.58
CA LYS A 461 -40.01 -11.72 34.92
C LYS A 461 -41.29 -10.89 34.85
N VAL A 462 -42.32 -11.33 35.57
CA VAL A 462 -43.55 -10.55 35.79
C VAL A 462 -43.36 -9.57 36.95
N THR A 463 -43.87 -8.36 36.77
CA THR A 463 -43.92 -7.27 37.76
C THR A 463 -45.36 -6.76 37.88
N SER A 464 -45.68 -6.07 38.96
CA SER A 464 -47.03 -5.55 39.21
C SER A 464 -47.02 -4.21 39.95
N ASP A 465 -48.17 -3.54 39.95
CA ASP A 465 -48.43 -2.37 40.78
C ASP A 465 -49.07 -2.73 42.15
N PHE A 466 -49.04 -4.01 42.55
CA PHE A 466 -49.77 -4.56 43.71
C PHE A 466 -49.57 -3.76 45.00
N ASP A 467 -48.31 -3.55 45.41
CA ASP A 467 -47.96 -2.87 46.67
C ASP A 467 -48.39 -1.38 46.68
N SER A 468 -48.64 -0.80 45.50
CA SER A 468 -49.07 0.58 45.35
C SER A 468 -50.59 0.76 45.24
N VAL A 469 -51.30 -0.26 44.75
CA VAL A 469 -52.73 -0.17 44.43
C VAL A 469 -53.61 -0.87 45.46
N VAL A 470 -53.15 -1.95 46.10
CA VAL A 470 -53.96 -2.76 47.01
C VAL A 470 -53.82 -2.28 48.45
N ASP A 471 -54.94 -1.91 49.07
CA ASP A 471 -55.01 -1.64 50.51
C ASP A 471 -55.69 -2.81 51.24
N LEU A 472 -54.89 -3.70 51.82
CA LEU A 472 -55.36 -4.91 52.51
C LEU A 472 -56.12 -4.62 53.82
N ALA A 473 -56.08 -3.38 54.35
CA ALA A 473 -56.84 -2.98 55.53
C ALA A 473 -58.29 -2.55 55.18
N LYS A 474 -58.61 -2.42 53.89
CA LYS A 474 -59.89 -1.94 53.40
C LYS A 474 -60.55 -2.98 52.50
N VAL A 475 -61.78 -3.36 52.85
CA VAL A 475 -62.61 -4.25 52.01
C VAL A 475 -62.93 -3.54 50.70
N GLY A 476 -62.72 -4.24 49.58
CA GLY A 476 -62.92 -3.69 48.25
C GLY A 476 -62.30 -4.54 47.15
N THR A 477 -62.57 -4.18 45.91
CA THR A 477 -61.97 -4.78 44.71
C THR A 477 -60.95 -3.81 44.13
N TYR A 478 -59.72 -4.29 43.99
CA TYR A 478 -58.58 -3.55 43.46
C TYR A 478 -58.19 -4.14 42.10
N LYS A 479 -57.82 -3.29 41.15
CA LYS A 479 -57.32 -3.69 39.83
C LYS A 479 -55.80 -3.59 39.84
N VAL A 480 -55.13 -4.74 39.84
CA VAL A 480 -53.67 -4.82 39.81
C VAL A 480 -53.23 -5.10 38.39
N THR A 481 -52.29 -4.32 37.88
CA THR A 481 -51.76 -4.45 36.53
C THR A 481 -50.46 -5.24 36.55
N LEU A 482 -50.39 -6.33 35.81
CA LEU A 482 -49.17 -7.09 35.57
C LEU A 482 -48.48 -6.59 34.31
N ASN A 483 -47.15 -6.49 34.35
CA ASN A 483 -46.29 -6.14 33.23
C ASN A 483 -45.10 -7.11 33.15
N ALA A 484 -44.58 -7.32 31.94
CA ALA A 484 -43.36 -8.09 31.71
C ALA A 484 -42.61 -7.53 30.51
N VAL A 485 -41.28 -7.69 30.51
CA VAL A 485 -40.39 -7.27 29.43
C VAL A 485 -39.48 -8.45 29.10
N SER A 486 -39.35 -8.81 27.82
CA SER A 486 -38.47 -9.88 27.37
C SER A 486 -37.00 -9.51 27.53
N ALA A 487 -36.12 -10.51 27.45
CA ALA A 487 -34.67 -10.28 27.41
C ALA A 487 -34.26 -9.36 26.24
N ASP A 488 -35.01 -9.42 25.13
CA ASP A 488 -34.83 -8.58 23.94
C ASP A 488 -35.56 -7.23 24.03
N GLY A 489 -36.13 -6.89 25.20
CA GLY A 489 -36.74 -5.59 25.45
C GLY A 489 -38.19 -5.43 24.97
N LEU A 490 -38.87 -6.51 24.60
CA LEU A 490 -40.27 -6.44 24.15
C LEU A 490 -41.24 -6.46 25.34
N ASN A 491 -42.14 -5.48 25.38
CA ASN A 491 -43.17 -5.40 26.41
C ASN A 491 -44.32 -6.37 26.12
N ALA A 492 -44.70 -7.15 27.13
CA ALA A 492 -45.95 -7.89 27.13
C ALA A 492 -47.15 -6.93 27.13
N ASP A 493 -48.27 -7.38 26.56
CA ASP A 493 -49.54 -6.69 26.78
C ASP A 493 -49.92 -6.82 28.27
N PRO A 494 -50.24 -5.70 28.97
CA PRO A 494 -50.51 -5.74 30.40
C PRO A 494 -51.76 -6.57 30.75
N VAL A 495 -51.68 -7.35 31.83
CA VAL A 495 -52.80 -8.19 32.30
C VAL A 495 -53.35 -7.63 33.61
N ILE A 496 -54.66 -7.38 33.67
CA ILE A 496 -55.32 -6.86 34.88
C ILE A 496 -55.89 -8.01 35.71
N ILE A 497 -55.53 -8.03 36.99
CA ILE A 497 -55.98 -8.99 38.00
C ILE A 497 -56.89 -8.28 39.01
N LEU A 498 -58.02 -8.91 39.34
CA LEU A 498 -58.93 -8.41 40.37
C LEU A 498 -58.56 -8.99 41.74
N VAL A 499 -58.07 -8.14 42.63
CA VAL A 499 -57.78 -8.49 44.02
C VAL A 499 -58.96 -8.06 44.89
N ASN A 500 -59.67 -9.02 45.47
CA ASN A 500 -60.81 -8.77 46.34
C ASN A 500 -60.39 -8.91 47.81
N VAL A 501 -60.43 -7.81 48.57
CA VAL A 501 -60.23 -7.84 50.02
C VAL A 501 -61.59 -8.04 50.68
N VAL A 502 -61.80 -9.16 51.34
CA VAL A 502 -63.09 -9.58 51.93
C VAL A 502 -63.06 -9.58 53.46
N ALA A 503 -64.22 -9.43 54.11
CA ALA A 503 -64.32 -9.50 55.56
C ALA A 503 -64.07 -10.94 56.06
N GLY A 504 -63.40 -11.11 57.20
CA GLY A 504 -62.90 -12.40 57.72
C GLY A 504 -63.96 -13.46 58.12
N ASN A 505 -65.21 -13.28 57.69
CA ASN A 505 -66.33 -14.18 57.98
C ASN A 505 -66.76 -14.97 56.72
N GLU A 506 -66.22 -14.63 55.54
CA GLU A 506 -66.42 -15.38 54.29
C GLU A 506 -65.17 -16.22 53.98
N PRO A 507 -65.32 -17.50 53.55
CA PRO A 507 -64.17 -18.29 53.14
C PRO A 507 -63.49 -17.62 51.93
N PRO A 508 -62.15 -17.49 51.89
CA PRO A 508 -61.48 -17.08 50.67
C PRO A 508 -61.85 -18.07 49.56
N THR A 509 -62.43 -17.56 48.47
CA THR A 509 -62.65 -18.38 47.28
C THR A 509 -61.31 -18.69 46.63
N PRO A 510 -61.05 -19.94 46.21
CA PRO A 510 -59.84 -20.27 45.46
C PRO A 510 -59.77 -19.45 44.17
N PRO A 511 -58.57 -19.30 43.57
CA PRO A 511 -58.45 -18.71 42.24
C PRO A 511 -59.45 -19.36 41.28
N GLY A 512 -60.20 -18.55 40.55
CA GLY A 512 -61.14 -19.05 39.55
C GLY A 512 -60.36 -19.60 38.35
N PRO A 513 -60.68 -20.80 37.83
CA PRO A 513 -59.88 -21.42 36.78
C PRO A 513 -59.90 -20.59 35.50
N SER A 514 -58.76 -20.60 34.81
CA SER A 514 -58.66 -20.18 33.41
C SER A 514 -59.63 -21.00 32.54
N PRO A 515 -60.26 -20.42 31.50
CA PRO A 515 -60.76 -21.24 30.40
C PRO A 515 -59.58 -22.05 29.83
N ASP A 516 -59.87 -23.28 29.46
CA ASP A 516 -59.00 -24.21 28.73
C ASP A 516 -58.26 -23.49 27.58
N PRO A 517 -56.99 -23.84 27.24
CA PRO A 517 -56.42 -23.39 25.99
C PRO A 517 -57.34 -23.91 24.87
N THR A 518 -57.82 -23.01 24.03
CA THR A 518 -58.48 -23.41 22.79
C THR A 518 -57.58 -24.37 22.01
N PRO A 519 -58.15 -25.33 21.25
CA PRO A 519 -57.38 -26.40 20.61
C PRO A 519 -56.36 -25.82 19.61
N ASP A 520 -55.29 -26.60 19.43
CA ASP A 520 -54.34 -26.61 18.31
C ASP A 520 -54.95 -26.01 17.02
N PRO A 521 -54.23 -25.16 16.25
CA PRO A 521 -54.77 -24.61 15.03
C PRO A 521 -55.07 -25.76 14.07
N THR A 522 -56.32 -25.83 13.64
CA THR A 522 -56.76 -26.69 12.55
C THR A 522 -55.80 -26.57 11.35
N PRO A 523 -55.47 -27.67 10.66
CA PRO A 523 -54.75 -27.58 9.39
C PRO A 523 -55.55 -26.74 8.39
N ASN A 524 -54.89 -25.74 7.81
CA ASN A 524 -55.42 -24.94 6.71
C ASN A 524 -55.67 -25.85 5.48
N PRO A 525 -56.90 -25.91 4.93
CA PRO A 525 -57.20 -26.66 3.72
C PRO A 525 -56.95 -25.77 2.51
N ASN A 526 -55.75 -25.83 1.94
CA ASN A 526 -55.48 -25.48 0.54
C ASN A 526 -54.13 -26.03 0.08
N ASN A 527 -54.09 -27.34 -0.20
CA ASN A 527 -53.19 -27.91 -1.17
C ASN A 527 -54.04 -28.73 -2.17
N PRO A 528 -54.11 -28.36 -3.46
CA PRO A 528 -54.87 -29.11 -4.43
C PRO A 528 -54.03 -30.29 -4.92
N ASN A 529 -54.30 -31.51 -4.42
CA ASN A 529 -54.29 -32.66 -5.32
C ASN A 529 -55.18 -33.81 -4.86
N ILE A 530 -55.95 -34.32 -5.81
CA ILE A 530 -57.01 -35.32 -5.67
C ILE A 530 -56.41 -36.72 -5.96
N ASN A 531 -56.67 -37.67 -5.05
CA ASN A 531 -57.09 -39.10 -5.15
C ASN A 531 -56.94 -39.89 -6.50
N PRO A 532 -57.00 -41.25 -6.56
CA PRO A 532 -57.39 -42.22 -5.51
C PRO A 532 -56.66 -43.58 -5.46
N ASN A 533 -56.80 -44.32 -4.34
CA ASN A 533 -57.58 -45.58 -4.21
C ASN A 533 -57.13 -46.42 -2.97
N PRO A 534 -57.99 -47.28 -2.39
CA PRO A 534 -57.81 -47.86 -1.06
C PRO A 534 -57.41 -49.35 -1.07
N ASP A 535 -57.11 -49.84 0.13
CA ASP A 535 -57.58 -51.10 0.73
C ASP A 535 -56.52 -52.11 1.17
N ASN A 536 -56.83 -52.71 2.33
CA ASN A 536 -56.31 -53.92 2.96
C ASN A 536 -54.92 -53.95 3.63
N GLY A 537 -54.96 -54.09 4.96
CA GLY A 537 -54.86 -55.43 5.54
C GLY A 537 -53.49 -55.89 6.05
N GLN A 538 -53.41 -55.97 7.38
CA GLN A 538 -52.78 -57.05 8.15
C GLN A 538 -51.26 -57.33 8.04
N SER A 539 -50.63 -57.07 9.18
CA SER A 539 -49.92 -58.07 10.01
C SER A 539 -48.39 -58.11 9.98
N ALA A 540 -47.90 -58.02 11.22
CA ALA A 540 -46.83 -58.81 11.83
C ALA A 540 -45.37 -58.35 11.70
N ASN A 541 -44.82 -58.17 12.92
CA ASN A 541 -43.51 -58.62 13.37
C ASN A 541 -42.30 -57.82 12.86
N SER A 542 -41.24 -57.60 13.62
CA SER A 542 -40.84 -57.80 15.02
C SER A 542 -39.36 -57.34 15.08
N GLU A 543 -38.78 -57.36 16.29
CA GLU A 543 -37.33 -57.22 16.58
C GLU A 543 -36.85 -55.77 16.76
N ILE A 544 -36.67 -55.29 18.00
CA ILE A 544 -35.66 -55.63 19.03
C ILE A 544 -34.25 -55.14 18.65
N ALA A 545 -33.78 -54.13 19.40
CA ALA A 545 -32.46 -54.04 20.05
C ALA A 545 -32.19 -52.55 20.40
N SER A 546 -32.40 -52.11 21.63
CA SER A 546 -31.42 -52.04 22.75
C SER A 546 -30.28 -51.02 22.49
N ASN A 547 -30.38 -49.81 23.04
CA ASN A 547 -29.89 -49.35 24.36
C ASN A 547 -28.56 -48.55 24.23
N PRO A 548 -28.10 -47.77 25.23
CA PRO A 548 -27.81 -46.33 25.05
C PRO A 548 -26.39 -45.97 25.53
N SER A 549 -26.05 -44.68 25.60
CA SER A 549 -25.66 -44.00 26.85
C SER A 549 -24.90 -42.69 26.61
N ASN A 550 -25.25 -41.73 27.46
CA ASN A 550 -24.55 -40.48 27.77
C ASN A 550 -23.08 -40.69 28.13
N SER A 551 -22.27 -39.63 27.97
CA SER A 551 -21.58 -38.98 29.10
C SER A 551 -20.95 -37.65 28.69
N GLU A 552 -21.13 -36.66 29.56
CA GLU A 552 -20.52 -35.33 29.60
C GLU A 552 -19.00 -35.36 29.88
N VAL A 553 -18.32 -34.22 29.68
CA VAL A 553 -17.53 -33.47 30.71
C VAL A 553 -16.29 -32.73 30.12
N ASN A 554 -16.33 -31.40 30.34
CA ASN A 554 -15.31 -30.37 30.63
C ASN A 554 -14.03 -30.05 29.82
N ILE A 555 -13.82 -28.73 29.86
CA ILE A 555 -12.76 -27.83 29.39
C ILE A 555 -11.47 -27.91 30.23
N ALA A 556 -10.30 -27.73 29.58
CA ALA A 556 -9.11 -27.13 30.19
C ALA A 556 -8.12 -26.57 29.14
N LEU A 557 -7.69 -25.31 29.33
CA LEU A 557 -6.53 -24.65 28.69
C LEU A 557 -5.32 -24.71 29.65
N PRO A 558 -4.07 -24.61 29.14
CA PRO A 558 -2.95 -24.16 29.97
C PRO A 558 -2.16 -22.94 29.42
N ASN A 559 -1.44 -22.36 30.38
CA ASN A 559 -0.79 -21.05 30.53
C ASN A 559 0.57 -20.81 29.82
N THR A 560 0.84 -19.50 29.62
CA THR A 560 2.08 -18.67 29.70
C THR A 560 3.49 -19.28 29.82
N GLY A 561 4.47 -18.63 29.15
CA GLY A 561 5.89 -18.64 29.56
C GLY A 561 6.81 -17.76 28.69
N ASP A 562 7.38 -16.71 29.28
CA ASP A 562 8.48 -15.87 28.76
C ASP A 562 9.82 -16.61 28.73
N ALA A 563 10.73 -16.24 27.80
CA ALA A 563 12.18 -16.24 28.05
C ALA A 563 12.96 -15.35 27.05
N SER A 564 13.54 -14.29 27.59
CA SER A 564 14.64 -13.48 27.05
C SER A 564 15.98 -14.16 27.35
N GLN A 565 16.94 -14.18 26.40
CA GLN A 565 18.38 -14.13 26.70
C GLN A 565 19.17 -13.43 25.58
N ALA A 566 20.01 -12.49 26.00
CA ALA A 566 21.07 -11.84 25.24
C ALA A 566 22.43 -12.41 25.69
N THR A 567 23.36 -12.63 24.75
CA THR A 567 24.82 -12.63 24.97
C THR A 567 25.51 -12.57 23.61
N THR A 568 26.15 -11.46 23.23
CA THR A 568 27.56 -11.07 23.48
C THR A 568 28.54 -11.60 22.43
N VAL A 569 29.11 -10.61 21.73
CA VAL A 569 30.24 -10.63 20.79
C VAL A 569 31.49 -11.24 21.41
N LEU A 570 32.21 -12.09 20.66
CA LEU A 570 33.61 -12.41 20.93
C LEU A 570 34.45 -12.20 19.67
N ILE A 571 35.40 -11.27 19.79
CA ILE A 571 36.51 -11.01 18.87
C ILE A 571 37.49 -12.18 18.96
N GLY A 572 37.91 -12.70 17.81
CA GLY A 572 38.97 -13.71 17.70
C GLY A 572 39.72 -13.58 16.37
N ILE A 573 40.83 -12.84 16.39
CA ILE A 573 41.89 -12.87 15.38
C ILE A 573 42.78 -14.09 15.67
N ILE A 574 43.16 -14.87 14.65
CA ILE A 574 44.51 -15.43 14.40
C ILE A 574 44.54 -16.22 13.08
N LEU A 575 45.25 -15.63 12.12
CA LEU A 575 46.28 -16.15 11.19
C LEU A 575 46.26 -17.58 10.61
N ALA A 576 46.44 -17.55 9.28
CA ALA A 576 47.39 -18.32 8.45
C ALA A 576 47.06 -19.78 8.06
N GLY A 577 46.95 -19.97 6.74
CA GLY A 577 47.06 -21.26 6.06
C GLY A 577 47.00 -21.08 4.55
N GLY A 578 48.14 -20.86 3.89
CA GLY A 578 48.23 -20.87 2.44
C GLY A 578 48.35 -22.30 1.88
N ALA A 579 47.79 -22.54 0.69
CA ALA A 579 48.40 -23.38 -0.36
C ALA A 579 47.55 -23.45 -1.65
N ILE A 580 48.17 -23.02 -2.74
CA ILE A 580 48.33 -23.75 -4.01
C ILE A 580 47.09 -24.02 -4.90
N LEU A 581 46.98 -23.17 -5.93
CA LEU A 581 46.83 -23.46 -7.38
C LEU A 581 46.37 -24.88 -7.80
N PHE A 582 45.27 -24.94 -8.57
CA PHE A 582 45.21 -25.74 -9.79
C PHE A 582 44.37 -25.05 -10.87
N PHE A 583 45.01 -24.80 -12.02
CA PHE A 583 44.38 -24.43 -13.28
C PHE A 583 43.49 -25.56 -13.81
N ARG A 584 42.33 -25.24 -14.38
CA ARG A 584 41.83 -25.97 -15.55
C ARG A 584 41.02 -25.09 -16.49
N LYS A 585 41.63 -24.80 -17.63
CA LYS A 585 41.07 -24.14 -18.81
C LYS A 585 40.71 -25.23 -19.84
N ARG A 586 39.50 -25.19 -20.43
CA ARG A 586 39.16 -25.57 -21.83
C ARG A 586 37.64 -25.44 -21.99
N LYS A 587 37.15 -24.43 -22.73
CA LYS A 587 37.00 -24.29 -24.20
C LYS A 587 35.82 -25.08 -24.78
N HIS A 588 34.91 -24.30 -25.35
CA HIS A 588 34.08 -24.50 -26.54
C HIS A 588 33.45 -25.86 -26.81
N SER A 589 32.12 -25.84 -26.93
CA SER A 589 31.51 -26.07 -28.23
C SER A 589 30.57 -24.93 -28.57
#